data_AF-A0A537W1L9-F1
#
_entry.id   AF-A0A537W1L9-F1
#
_cell.length_a   1.000
_cell.length_b   1.000
_cell.length_c   1.000
_cell.angle_alpha   90.00
_cell.angle_beta   90.00
_cell.angle_gamma   90.00
#
_symmetry.space_group_name_H-M   'P 1'
#
loop_
_entity.id
_entity.type
_entity.pdbx_description
1 polymer ?
#
loop_
_entity_poly.entity_id
_entity_poly.type
_entity_poly.pdbx_seq_one_letter_code
_entity_poly.pdbx_strand_id
1 'polypeptide(L)'
;MRGKVAGEAAGDSTAWRDRTVLERYDAAQQARGASLRPFYIVAEKILAPGERLPEHWAVVGTTGYEFLNLLNGIFIDRQQAGAMERIYTRLIRQRPSFPEIVYQSKRLIMETSMAAELSMLGHRLDRVSEKHRSSRDFTLASLTQALREIVANFPVYRTYVGDHADGPSERDREYIGRAVAAAKRRTPTMDASIYDWIHDLLVLKFPPWAEEADRTERLDLVLRFQQTTGPVTAKGYEDTALYRYHRLVSLNEVGGDPSRFGTTVAEFHASNVARQASSPHALSATSTHDTKRSEDVRARINVLSEIPGEWRARVGAWQNLNRKHRVVVDGQAVPGPNPRGEGRDELDQPHHSLR
;
A
#
# COMPACT_ATOMS: atom_id res chain seq x y z
N MET A 1 -2.47 -54.37 12.02
CA MET A 1 -1.14 -53.76 12.34
C MET A 1 -1.23 -52.29 11.97
N ARG A 2 -1.69 -51.38 12.86
CA ARG A 2 -0.90 -50.67 13.88
C ARG A 2 0.55 -50.39 13.45
N GLY A 3 0.77 -49.22 12.86
CA GLY A 3 2.04 -48.50 12.84
C GLY A 3 1.76 -47.08 13.29
N LYS A 4 1.97 -46.79 14.58
CA LYS A 4 1.91 -45.44 15.16
C LYS A 4 3.10 -44.64 14.62
N VAL A 5 2.86 -43.53 13.93
CA VAL A 5 3.86 -42.48 13.80
C VAL A 5 3.79 -41.66 15.08
N ALA A 6 4.86 -41.74 15.88
CA ALA A 6 5.02 -41.02 17.12
C ALA A 6 5.04 -39.51 16.84
N GLY A 7 4.41 -38.74 17.74
CA GLY A 7 4.36 -37.29 17.64
C GLY A 7 5.75 -36.68 17.71
N GLU A 8 6.10 -35.90 16.70
CA GLU A 8 7.14 -34.89 16.84
C GLU A 8 6.61 -33.79 17.75
N ALA A 9 7.37 -33.55 18.82
CA ALA A 9 7.13 -32.50 19.77
C ALA A 9 6.99 -31.15 19.05
N ALA A 10 6.05 -30.33 19.50
CA ALA A 10 5.92 -28.94 19.13
C ALA A 10 7.25 -28.22 19.42
N GLY A 11 8.09 -28.08 18.40
CA GLY A 11 9.29 -27.26 18.43
C GLY A 11 8.87 -25.82 18.65
N ASP A 12 9.39 -25.22 19.71
CA ASP A 12 9.16 -23.84 20.08
C ASP A 12 9.43 -22.91 18.87
N SER A 13 8.37 -22.30 18.33
CA SER A 13 8.43 -21.47 17.10
C SER A 13 9.28 -20.20 17.27
N THR A 14 9.82 -19.97 18.47
CA THR A 14 10.79 -18.93 18.82
C THR A 14 12.25 -19.35 18.69
N ALA A 15 12.57 -20.56 18.20
CA ALA A 15 13.96 -21.04 18.04
C ALA A 15 14.87 -20.17 17.15
N TRP A 16 14.32 -19.26 16.33
CA TRP A 16 15.13 -18.30 15.57
C TRP A 16 15.66 -17.13 16.45
N ARG A 17 15.04 -16.88 17.61
CA ARG A 17 15.49 -15.89 18.59
C ARG A 17 16.56 -16.50 19.49
N ASP A 18 17.74 -16.78 18.94
CA ASP A 18 18.88 -17.15 19.78
C ASP A 18 19.16 -15.99 20.74
N ARG A 19 18.76 -16.19 22.01
CA ARG A 19 18.88 -15.19 23.07
C ARG A 19 20.34 -14.74 23.23
N THR A 20 21.28 -15.62 22.91
CA THR A 20 22.72 -15.33 22.89
C THR A 20 23.09 -14.27 21.85
N VAL A 21 22.46 -14.28 20.67
CA VAL A 21 22.71 -13.29 19.61
C VAL A 21 22.18 -11.92 20.03
N LEU A 22 21.00 -11.88 20.65
CA LEU A 22 20.40 -10.65 21.18
C LEU A 22 21.20 -10.08 22.36
N GLU A 23 21.61 -10.92 23.31
CA GLU A 23 22.46 -10.52 24.44
C GLU A 23 23.82 -9.99 23.96
N ARG A 24 24.43 -10.61 22.95
CA ARG A 24 25.67 -10.12 22.32
C ARG A 24 25.45 -8.81 21.57
N TYR A 25 24.31 -8.65 20.91
CA TYR A 25 23.93 -7.41 20.24
C TYR A 25 23.76 -6.27 21.25
N ASP A 26 23.01 -6.50 22.33
CA ASP A 26 22.76 -5.53 23.39
C ASP A 26 24.06 -5.15 24.12
N ALA A 27 24.93 -6.13 24.40
CA ALA A 27 26.25 -5.87 24.97
C ALA A 27 27.13 -5.04 24.01
N ALA A 28 27.11 -5.33 22.71
CA ALA A 28 27.86 -4.56 21.71
C ALA A 28 27.31 -3.13 21.54
N GLN A 29 25.99 -2.94 21.67
CA GLN A 29 25.35 -1.62 21.70
C GLN A 29 25.76 -0.81 22.93
N GLN A 30 25.76 -1.43 24.11
CA GLN A 30 26.18 -0.78 25.35
C GLN A 30 27.68 -0.40 25.31
N ALA A 31 28.53 -1.23 24.72
CA ALA A 31 29.98 -1.00 24.64
C ALA A 31 30.40 0.08 23.63
N ARG A 32 29.69 0.24 22.50
CA ARG A 32 30.06 1.19 21.44
C ARG A 32 29.52 2.61 21.65
N GLY A 33 28.67 2.81 22.66
CA GLY A 33 27.91 4.03 22.83
C GLY A 33 26.86 4.22 21.72
N ALA A 34 25.88 5.10 21.96
CA ALA A 34 24.69 5.29 21.10
C ALA A 34 24.97 5.69 19.63
N SER A 35 26.23 5.91 19.25
CA SER A 35 26.62 6.46 17.96
C SER A 35 26.66 5.43 16.83
N LEU A 36 26.94 4.15 17.08
CA LEU A 36 27.09 3.16 16.00
C LEU A 36 26.56 1.79 16.42
N ARG A 37 25.45 1.37 15.78
CA ARG A 37 24.90 0.03 15.95
C ARG A 37 25.92 -1.02 15.50
N PRO A 38 26.02 -2.18 16.17
CA PRO A 38 27.06 -3.16 15.89
C PRO A 38 26.99 -3.73 14.47
N PHE A 39 25.80 -3.72 13.86
CA PHE A 39 25.55 -4.12 12.48
C PHE A 39 24.84 -3.00 11.71
N TYR A 40 25.20 -2.85 10.43
CA TYR A 40 24.47 -2.03 9.49
C TYR A 40 23.23 -2.79 8.99
N ILE A 41 22.06 -2.38 9.48
CA ILE A 41 20.77 -2.99 9.12
C ILE A 41 19.91 -1.92 8.47
N VAL A 42 19.48 -2.14 7.24
CA VAL A 42 18.51 -1.30 6.53
C VAL A 42 17.24 -2.10 6.27
N ALA A 43 16.08 -1.45 6.37
CA ALA A 43 14.80 -2.06 6.05
C ALA A 43 14.44 -1.80 4.58
N GLU A 44 14.12 -2.85 3.84
CA GLU A 44 13.28 -2.67 2.68
C GLU A 44 11.86 -2.35 3.16
N LYS A 45 11.49 -1.07 3.14
CA LYS A 45 10.18 -0.60 3.57
C LYS A 45 9.77 0.59 2.73
N ILE A 46 8.61 0.48 2.09
CA ILE A 46 8.03 1.58 1.32
C ILE A 46 7.27 2.52 2.25
N LEU A 47 7.67 3.79 2.28
CA LEU A 47 7.03 4.82 3.08
C LEU A 47 5.99 5.56 2.24
N ALA A 48 4.76 5.65 2.72
CA ALA A 48 3.77 6.55 2.14
C ALA A 48 4.18 8.03 2.38
N PRO A 49 3.65 8.99 1.61
CA PRO A 49 3.94 10.41 1.83
C PRO A 49 3.68 10.83 3.29
N GLY A 50 4.73 11.36 3.94
CA GLY A 50 4.68 11.80 5.35
C GLY A 50 4.76 10.67 6.39
N GLU A 51 4.84 9.40 5.98
CA GLU A 51 5.07 8.28 6.88
C GLU A 51 6.52 8.28 7.39
N ARG A 52 6.71 7.96 8.66
CA ARG A 52 8.02 7.77 9.30
C ARG A 52 8.18 6.33 9.75
N LEU A 53 9.40 5.81 9.65
CA LEU A 53 9.76 4.53 10.27
C LEU A 53 9.51 4.58 11.79
N PRO A 54 9.08 3.48 12.42
CA PRO A 54 9.04 3.40 13.87
C PRO A 54 10.43 3.63 14.48
N GLU A 55 10.54 4.58 15.40
CA GLU A 55 11.85 5.01 15.98
C GLU A 55 12.54 3.90 16.77
N HIS A 56 11.77 2.98 17.34
CA HIS A 56 12.28 1.85 18.12
C HIS A 56 12.90 0.74 17.26
N TRP A 57 12.76 0.80 15.93
CA TRP A 57 13.34 -0.22 15.05
C TRP A 57 14.86 -0.21 15.08
N ALA A 58 15.44 -1.41 15.17
CA ALA A 58 16.86 -1.66 15.14
C ALA A 58 17.49 -1.52 13.72
N VAL A 59 16.96 -0.65 12.86
CA VAL A 59 17.50 -0.28 11.53
C VAL A 59 18.08 1.14 11.46
N VAL A 60 19.10 1.36 10.62
CA VAL A 60 19.71 2.68 10.38
C VAL A 60 18.95 3.52 9.33
N GLY A 61 17.94 2.92 8.69
CA GLY A 61 17.15 3.56 7.65
C GLY A 61 16.44 2.57 6.73
N THR A 62 15.91 3.08 5.62
CA THR A 62 15.33 2.28 4.53
C THR A 62 16.35 1.98 3.42
N THR A 63 15.92 1.19 2.44
CA THR A 63 16.62 1.00 1.16
C THR A 63 16.50 2.17 0.18
N GLY A 64 15.73 3.23 0.49
CA GLY A 64 15.86 4.52 -0.18
C GLY A 64 14.84 4.89 -1.27
N TYR A 65 13.72 4.17 -1.39
CA TYR A 65 12.68 4.53 -2.37
C TYR A 65 12.10 5.93 -2.14
N GLU A 66 12.02 6.39 -0.88
CA GLU A 66 11.57 7.76 -0.59
C GLU A 66 12.55 8.82 -1.14
N PHE A 67 13.85 8.55 -1.09
CA PHE A 67 14.86 9.41 -1.69
C PHE A 67 14.77 9.39 -3.22
N LEU A 68 14.66 8.19 -3.82
CA LEU A 68 14.51 7.99 -5.26
C LEU A 68 13.38 8.87 -5.83
N ASN A 69 12.19 8.80 -5.22
CA ASN A 69 11.02 9.50 -5.72
C ASN A 69 11.13 11.03 -5.58
N LEU A 70 11.75 11.52 -4.51
CA LEU A 70 12.02 12.94 -4.33
C LEU A 70 13.03 13.46 -5.36
N LEU A 71 14.14 12.74 -5.56
CA LEU A 71 15.16 13.07 -6.54
C LEU A 71 14.62 13.03 -7.97
N ASN A 72 13.86 12.01 -8.34
CA ASN A 72 13.22 11.95 -9.65
C ASN A 72 12.27 13.14 -9.86
N GLY A 73 11.55 13.54 -8.81
CA GLY A 73 10.59 14.63 -8.85
C GLY A 73 11.17 16.01 -9.17
N ILE A 74 12.45 16.28 -8.85
CA ILE A 74 13.08 17.59 -9.14
C ILE A 74 13.41 17.77 -10.62
N PHE A 75 13.45 16.69 -11.41
CA PHE A 75 13.71 16.73 -12.86
C PHE A 75 12.43 16.84 -13.70
N ILE A 76 11.26 17.04 -13.06
CA ILE A 76 9.98 17.16 -13.75
C ILE A 76 9.58 18.64 -13.79
N ASP A 77 9.28 19.16 -14.99
CA ASP A 77 8.78 20.51 -15.15
C ASP A 77 7.33 20.62 -14.64
N ARG A 78 7.22 21.02 -13.37
CA ARG A 78 5.94 21.13 -12.65
C ARG A 78 4.99 22.15 -13.27
N GLN A 79 5.50 23.14 -14.00
CA GLN A 79 4.65 24.15 -14.66
C GLN A 79 3.79 23.51 -15.77
N GLN A 80 4.22 22.36 -16.29
CA GLN A 80 3.55 21.64 -17.37
C GLN A 80 2.56 20.58 -16.88
N ALA A 81 2.32 20.46 -15.56
CA ALA A 81 1.36 19.49 -15.00
C ALA A 81 -0.01 19.56 -15.70
N GLY A 82 -0.54 20.77 -15.89
CA GLY A 82 -1.82 20.98 -16.57
C GLY A 82 -1.79 20.64 -18.06
N ALA A 83 -0.65 20.83 -18.74
CA ALA A 83 -0.50 20.45 -20.15
C ALA A 83 -0.50 18.92 -20.30
N MET A 84 0.28 18.23 -19.47
CA MET A 84 0.35 16.76 -19.44
C MET A 84 -1.00 16.12 -19.06
N GLU A 85 -1.69 16.66 -18.06
CA GLU A 85 -3.05 16.24 -17.69
C GLU A 85 -4.02 16.38 -18.87
N ARG A 86 -3.99 17.50 -19.59
CA ARG A 86 -4.84 17.71 -20.79
C ARG A 86 -4.51 16.74 -21.91
N ILE A 87 -3.23 16.43 -22.13
CA ILE A 87 -2.81 15.46 -23.16
C ILE A 87 -3.36 14.08 -22.80
N TYR A 88 -3.10 13.61 -21.57
CA TYR A 88 -3.53 12.31 -21.10
C TYR A 88 -5.05 12.16 -21.12
N THR A 89 -5.79 13.09 -20.53
CA THR A 89 -7.26 13.00 -20.42
C THR A 89 -7.99 13.11 -21.76
N ARG A 90 -7.47 13.88 -22.72
CA ARG A 90 -8.00 13.91 -24.09
C ARG A 90 -7.73 12.61 -24.83
N LEU A 91 -6.55 12.04 -24.65
CA LEU A 91 -6.15 10.78 -25.28
C LEU A 91 -7.08 9.64 -24.86
N ILE A 92 -7.33 9.52 -23.55
CA ILE A 92 -8.13 8.42 -22.99
C ILE A 92 -9.62 8.74 -22.88
N ARG A 93 -10.03 9.99 -23.19
CA ARG A 93 -11.40 10.52 -23.09
C ARG A 93 -12.04 10.38 -21.71
N GLN A 94 -11.22 10.41 -20.66
CA GLN A 94 -11.62 10.27 -19.27
C GLN A 94 -10.74 11.18 -18.40
N ARG A 95 -11.22 11.49 -17.19
CA ARG A 95 -10.44 12.21 -16.17
C ARG A 95 -10.29 11.34 -14.92
N PRO A 96 -9.41 10.32 -14.97
CA PRO A 96 -9.27 9.40 -13.84
C PRO A 96 -8.66 10.09 -12.63
N SER A 97 -9.20 9.80 -11.45
CA SER A 97 -8.59 10.14 -10.18
C SER A 97 -7.63 9.02 -9.77
N PHE A 98 -6.35 9.35 -9.57
CA PHE A 98 -5.37 8.34 -9.15
C PHE A 98 -5.73 7.67 -7.80
N PRO A 99 -6.17 8.40 -6.75
CA PRO A 99 -6.69 7.77 -5.54
C PRO A 99 -7.85 6.79 -5.78
N GLU A 100 -8.72 7.08 -6.75
CA GLU A 100 -9.81 6.17 -7.10
C GLU A 100 -9.29 4.93 -7.85
N ILE A 101 -8.34 5.09 -8.76
CA ILE A 101 -7.65 3.95 -9.40
C ILE A 101 -7.00 3.05 -8.34
N VAL A 102 -6.33 3.62 -7.33
CA VAL A 102 -5.73 2.86 -6.23
C VAL A 102 -6.78 2.10 -5.44
N TYR A 103 -7.87 2.75 -5.05
CA TYR A 103 -8.98 2.10 -4.34
C TYR A 103 -9.54 0.91 -5.14
N GLN A 104 -9.88 1.13 -6.41
CA GLN A 104 -10.42 0.08 -7.29
C GLN A 104 -9.42 -1.05 -7.53
N SER A 105 -8.13 -0.73 -7.59
CA SER A 105 -7.08 -1.72 -7.79
C SER A 105 -6.83 -2.56 -6.54
N LYS A 106 -6.85 -1.97 -5.33
CA LYS A 106 -6.81 -2.72 -4.07
C LYS A 106 -8.03 -3.64 -3.94
N ARG A 107 -9.22 -3.17 -4.33
CA ARG A 107 -10.43 -4.00 -4.38
C ARG A 107 -10.30 -5.18 -5.34
N LEU A 108 -9.85 -4.92 -6.57
CA LEU A 108 -9.62 -5.97 -7.56
C LEU A 108 -8.67 -7.05 -7.02
N ILE A 109 -7.56 -6.66 -6.37
CA ILE A 109 -6.63 -7.61 -5.77
C ILE A 109 -7.28 -8.44 -4.66
N MET A 110 -8.09 -7.82 -3.80
CA MET A 110 -8.83 -8.54 -2.74
C MET A 110 -9.94 -9.44 -3.28
N GLU A 111 -10.46 -9.19 -4.47
CA GLU A 111 -11.47 -10.01 -5.14
C GLU A 111 -10.83 -11.13 -6.00
N THR A 112 -9.54 -11.03 -6.28
CA THR A 112 -8.80 -11.97 -7.14
C THR A 112 -7.65 -12.63 -6.37
N SER A 113 -6.43 -12.10 -6.48
CA SER A 113 -5.20 -12.72 -5.96
C SER A 113 -5.13 -12.82 -4.44
N MET A 114 -5.98 -12.12 -3.70
CA MET A 114 -6.00 -12.11 -2.23
C MET A 114 -7.38 -12.46 -1.64
N ALA A 115 -8.24 -13.10 -2.43
CA ALA A 115 -9.59 -13.47 -1.97
C ALA A 115 -9.58 -14.43 -0.78
N ALA A 116 -8.61 -15.36 -0.71
CA ALA A 116 -8.50 -16.34 0.35
C ALA A 116 -8.11 -15.70 1.70
N GLU A 117 -7.13 -14.80 1.70
CA GLU A 117 -6.67 -14.07 2.89
C GLU A 117 -7.80 -13.22 3.48
N LEU A 118 -8.54 -12.51 2.63
CA LEU A 118 -9.68 -11.69 3.06
C LEU A 118 -10.82 -12.55 3.59
N SER A 119 -11.11 -13.69 2.95
CA SER A 119 -12.13 -14.63 3.43
C SER A 119 -11.76 -15.20 4.80
N MET A 120 -10.49 -15.56 4.99
CA MET A 120 -9.96 -16.06 6.27
C MET A 120 -10.07 -15.00 7.39
N LEU A 121 -9.73 -13.74 7.10
CA LEU A 121 -9.92 -12.65 8.04
C LEU A 121 -11.40 -12.38 8.35
N GLY A 122 -12.27 -12.43 7.33
CA GLY A 122 -13.72 -12.30 7.49
C GLY A 122 -14.30 -13.34 8.45
N HIS A 123 -13.97 -14.62 8.26
CA HIS A 123 -14.37 -15.70 9.18
C HIS A 123 -13.80 -15.54 10.60
N ARG A 124 -12.61 -14.97 10.74
CA ARG A 124 -12.04 -14.66 12.07
C ARG A 124 -12.79 -13.54 12.76
N LEU A 125 -13.14 -12.47 12.03
CA LEU A 125 -13.96 -11.39 12.56
C LEU A 125 -15.33 -11.91 13.02
N ASP A 126 -15.95 -12.78 12.22
CA ASP A 126 -17.25 -13.39 12.51
C ASP A 126 -17.21 -14.22 13.81
N ARG A 127 -16.22 -15.09 14.00
CA ARG A 127 -16.07 -15.83 15.27
C ARG A 127 -15.88 -14.92 16.48
N VAL A 128 -15.20 -13.79 16.33
CA VAL A 128 -15.02 -12.81 17.42
C VAL A 128 -16.30 -12.01 17.66
N SER A 129 -17.07 -11.69 16.61
CA SER A 129 -18.32 -10.94 16.72
C SER A 129 -19.40 -11.74 17.43
N GLU A 130 -19.47 -13.06 17.20
CA GLU A 130 -20.45 -13.98 17.78
C GLU A 130 -20.41 -14.07 19.32
N LYS A 131 -19.25 -13.80 19.92
CA LYS A 131 -19.03 -13.91 21.38
C LYS A 131 -19.77 -12.87 22.21
N HIS A 132 -20.29 -11.80 21.61
CA HIS A 132 -20.92 -10.71 22.36
C HIS A 132 -22.19 -10.18 21.70
N ARG A 133 -23.22 -9.92 22.52
CA ARG A 133 -24.55 -9.49 22.07
C ARG A 133 -24.55 -8.25 21.17
N SER A 134 -23.62 -7.31 21.40
CA SER A 134 -23.56 -6.05 20.65
C SER A 134 -22.93 -6.17 19.26
N SER A 135 -22.35 -7.33 18.94
CA SER A 135 -21.68 -7.59 17.66
C SER A 135 -22.16 -8.87 16.97
N ARG A 136 -22.90 -9.74 17.68
CA ARG A 136 -23.37 -11.04 17.17
C ARG A 136 -24.34 -10.93 15.99
N ASP A 137 -25.05 -9.81 15.85
CA ASP A 137 -25.99 -9.61 14.75
C ASP A 137 -25.29 -9.17 13.45
N PHE A 138 -23.98 -8.94 13.48
CA PHE A 138 -23.20 -8.67 12.27
C PHE A 138 -23.05 -9.96 11.46
N THR A 139 -23.54 -9.94 10.22
CA THR A 139 -23.39 -11.09 9.32
C THR A 139 -21.95 -11.17 8.79
N LEU A 140 -21.45 -12.38 8.54
CA LEU A 140 -20.17 -12.62 7.86
C LEU A 140 -20.00 -11.78 6.58
N ALA A 141 -21.05 -11.67 5.77
CA ALA A 141 -21.03 -10.88 4.54
C ALA A 141 -20.79 -9.39 4.83
N SER A 142 -21.46 -8.82 5.84
CA SER A 142 -21.29 -7.43 6.26
C SER A 142 -19.91 -7.16 6.86
N LEU A 143 -19.38 -8.08 7.67
CA LEU A 143 -18.03 -8.00 8.24
C LEU A 143 -16.95 -8.05 7.15
N THR A 144 -17.08 -8.99 6.21
CA THR A 144 -16.13 -9.15 5.10
C THR A 144 -16.16 -7.93 4.19
N GLN A 145 -17.34 -7.39 3.89
CA GLN A 145 -17.46 -6.18 3.09
C GLN A 145 -16.88 -4.96 3.83
N ALA A 146 -17.17 -4.77 5.12
CA ALA A 146 -16.62 -3.68 5.90
C ALA A 146 -15.09 -3.76 5.98
N LEU A 147 -14.55 -4.96 6.21
CA LEU A 147 -13.12 -5.22 6.22
C LEU A 147 -12.47 -4.86 4.87
N ARG A 148 -13.06 -5.31 3.76
CA ARG A 148 -12.58 -4.99 2.40
C ARG A 148 -12.52 -3.48 2.19
N GLU A 149 -13.56 -2.74 2.57
CA GLU A 149 -13.58 -1.28 2.43
C GLU A 149 -12.51 -0.59 3.30
N ILE A 150 -12.28 -1.07 4.52
CA ILE A 150 -11.21 -0.54 5.38
C ILE A 150 -9.84 -0.77 4.74
N VAL A 151 -9.55 -1.99 4.27
CA VAL A 151 -8.27 -2.32 3.62
C VAL A 151 -8.06 -1.52 2.33
N ALA A 152 -9.11 -1.36 1.51
CA ALA A 152 -9.03 -0.58 0.28
C ALA A 152 -8.73 0.91 0.52
N ASN A 153 -9.12 1.45 1.67
CA ASN A 153 -8.86 2.83 2.07
C ASN A 153 -7.65 2.99 3.02
N PHE A 154 -6.89 1.92 3.26
CA PHE A 154 -5.75 1.99 4.16
C PHE A 154 -4.64 2.89 3.57
N PRO A 155 -4.18 3.93 4.30
CA PRO A 155 -3.33 4.99 3.75
C PRO A 155 -1.84 4.63 3.70
N VAL A 156 -1.44 3.56 4.38
CA VAL A 156 -0.06 3.05 4.45
C VAL A 156 -0.04 1.57 4.07
N TYR A 157 1.14 0.97 3.93
CA TYR A 157 1.25 -0.47 3.70
C TYR A 157 0.68 -1.27 4.88
N ARG A 158 1.00 -0.86 6.11
CA ARG A 158 0.51 -1.49 7.33
C ARG A 158 0.79 -0.60 8.53
N THR A 159 0.07 -0.86 9.61
CA THR A 159 0.40 -0.37 10.95
C THR A 159 1.33 -1.34 11.67
N TYR A 160 1.71 -0.95 12.90
CA TYR A 160 2.59 -1.70 13.79
C TYR A 160 1.99 -1.84 15.22
N VAL A 161 0.68 -2.06 15.26
CA VAL A 161 -0.07 -2.38 16.48
C VAL A 161 0.40 -3.72 17.03
N GLY A 162 0.77 -3.73 18.32
CA GLY A 162 1.34 -4.90 19.00
C GLY A 162 2.86 -4.83 19.17
N ASP A 163 3.56 -3.86 18.56
CA ASP A 163 5.01 -3.68 18.76
C ASP A 163 5.34 -3.09 20.15
N HIS A 164 4.38 -2.42 20.80
CA HIS A 164 4.54 -1.75 22.09
C HIS A 164 3.66 -2.39 23.17
N ALA A 165 4.21 -2.50 24.39
CA ALA A 165 3.46 -2.97 25.56
C ALA A 165 2.29 -2.03 25.93
N ASP A 166 2.43 -0.73 25.66
CA ASP A 166 1.43 0.30 25.97
C ASP A 166 0.29 0.38 24.92
N GLY A 167 0.28 -0.55 23.96
CA GLY A 167 -0.74 -0.63 22.90
C GLY A 167 -0.40 0.17 21.63
N PRO A 168 -1.38 0.40 20.75
CA PRO A 168 -1.15 1.08 19.47
C PRO A 168 -0.64 2.51 19.64
N SER A 169 0.36 2.88 18.84
CA SER A 169 0.88 4.25 18.74
C SER A 169 -0.19 5.23 18.22
N GLU A 170 -0.05 6.52 18.53
CA GLU A 170 -0.94 7.57 18.02
C GLU A 170 -1.00 7.56 16.48
N ARG A 171 0.17 7.40 15.84
CA ARG A 171 0.30 7.27 14.39
C ARG A 171 -0.57 6.12 13.84
N ASP A 172 -0.50 4.94 14.45
CA ASP A 172 -1.26 3.78 13.97
C ASP A 172 -2.76 3.96 14.22
N ARG A 173 -3.16 4.57 15.36
CA ARG A 173 -4.57 4.94 15.63
C ARG A 173 -5.09 5.92 14.57
N GLU A 174 -4.29 6.89 14.17
CA GLU A 174 -4.66 7.86 13.14
C GLU A 174 -4.84 7.20 11.77
N TYR A 175 -3.93 6.30 11.37
CA TYR A 175 -4.06 5.56 10.12
C TYR A 175 -5.30 4.66 10.10
N ILE A 176 -5.57 3.93 11.18
CA ILE A 176 -6.77 3.09 11.33
C ILE A 176 -8.02 3.95 11.28
N GLY A 177 -8.06 5.05 12.06
CA GLY A 177 -9.19 5.97 12.09
C GLY A 177 -9.50 6.59 10.73
N ARG A 178 -8.48 7.00 9.96
CA ARG A 178 -8.65 7.52 8.60
C ARG A 178 -9.23 6.48 7.65
N ALA A 179 -8.71 5.24 7.69
CA ALA A 179 -9.19 4.16 6.84
C ALA A 179 -10.66 3.81 7.13
N VAL A 180 -11.02 3.71 8.42
CA VAL A 180 -12.40 3.45 8.86
C VAL A 180 -13.34 4.58 8.46
N ALA A 181 -12.95 5.84 8.70
CA ALA A 181 -13.77 6.98 8.32
C ALA A 181 -13.98 7.08 6.80
N ALA A 182 -12.96 6.76 6.01
CA ALA A 182 -13.07 6.71 4.56
C ALA A 182 -13.98 5.56 4.09
N ALA A 183 -13.87 4.38 4.70
CA ALA A 183 -14.75 3.25 4.43
C ALA A 183 -16.22 3.60 4.69
N LYS A 184 -16.54 4.16 5.87
CA LYS A 184 -17.89 4.64 6.21
C LYS A 184 -18.47 5.61 5.17
N ARG A 185 -17.65 6.54 4.67
CA ARG A 185 -18.10 7.51 3.64
C ARG A 185 -18.40 6.86 2.29
N ARG A 186 -17.73 5.76 1.95
CA ARG A 186 -17.93 5.05 0.68
C ARG A 186 -19.14 4.12 0.70
N THR A 187 -19.53 3.62 1.87
CA THR A 187 -20.64 2.67 2.05
C THR A 187 -21.70 3.18 3.03
N PRO A 188 -22.39 4.30 2.71
CA PRO A 188 -23.35 4.93 3.63
C PRO A 188 -24.59 4.09 3.93
N THR A 189 -24.86 3.03 3.15
CA THR A 189 -25.98 2.11 3.35
C THR A 189 -25.68 0.98 4.33
N MET A 190 -24.42 0.77 4.70
CA MET A 190 -24.03 -0.22 5.70
C MET A 190 -24.15 0.35 7.10
N ASP A 191 -24.46 -0.50 8.08
CA ASP A 191 -24.50 -0.10 9.48
C ASP A 191 -23.13 0.42 9.94
N ALA A 192 -23.09 1.69 10.36
CA ALA A 192 -21.89 2.34 10.86
C ALA A 192 -21.30 1.65 12.09
N SER A 193 -22.12 0.94 12.87
CA SER A 193 -21.70 0.24 14.08
C SER A 193 -20.68 -0.87 13.81
N ILE A 194 -20.75 -1.51 12.64
CA ILE A 194 -19.78 -2.53 12.19
C ILE A 194 -18.38 -1.92 12.08
N TYR A 195 -18.30 -0.73 11.47
CA TYR A 195 -17.03 -0.02 11.29
C TYR A 195 -16.46 0.47 12.62
N ASP A 196 -17.30 0.96 13.53
CA ASP A 196 -16.85 1.37 14.88
C ASP A 196 -16.35 0.17 15.69
N TRP A 197 -17.01 -0.99 15.54
CA TRP A 197 -16.57 -2.22 16.19
C TRP A 197 -15.24 -2.73 15.63
N ILE A 198 -15.06 -2.73 14.29
CA ILE A 198 -13.78 -3.09 13.67
C ILE A 198 -12.70 -2.09 14.07
N HIS A 199 -13.00 -0.79 14.12
CA HIS A 199 -12.06 0.23 14.60
C HIS A 199 -11.56 -0.10 16.02
N ASP A 200 -12.48 -0.29 16.97
CA ASP A 200 -12.16 -0.58 18.36
C ASP A 200 -11.33 -1.88 18.48
N LEU A 201 -11.64 -2.89 17.66
CA LEU A 201 -10.84 -4.11 17.57
C LEU A 201 -9.41 -3.83 17.07
N LEU A 202 -9.26 -3.09 15.96
CA LEU A 202 -7.96 -2.80 15.34
C LEU A 202 -7.05 -1.93 16.23
N VAL A 203 -7.63 -1.06 17.06
CA VAL A 203 -6.87 -0.27 18.05
C VAL A 203 -6.75 -0.95 19.42
N LEU A 204 -7.05 -2.26 19.49
CA LEU A 204 -6.99 -3.08 20.70
C LEU A 204 -7.72 -2.46 21.90
N LYS A 205 -8.85 -1.79 21.64
CA LYS A 205 -9.74 -1.31 22.69
C LYS A 205 -10.55 -2.48 23.20
N PHE A 206 -10.04 -3.12 24.24
CA PHE A 206 -10.67 -4.28 24.84
C PHE A 206 -11.94 -3.89 25.60
N PRO A 207 -13.07 -4.60 25.38
CA PRO A 207 -14.24 -4.39 26.20
C PRO A 207 -13.99 -4.85 27.64
N PRO A 208 -14.74 -4.35 28.64
CA PRO A 208 -14.52 -4.67 30.05
C PRO A 208 -14.60 -6.17 30.39
N TRP A 209 -15.36 -6.93 29.60
CA TRP A 209 -15.53 -8.38 29.77
C TRP A 209 -14.43 -9.22 29.11
N ALA A 210 -13.53 -8.63 28.32
CA ALA A 210 -12.53 -9.41 27.58
C ALA A 210 -11.49 -10.01 28.52
N GLU A 211 -11.50 -11.34 28.58
CA GLU A 211 -10.51 -12.15 29.28
C GLU A 211 -9.22 -12.25 28.46
N GLU A 212 -8.17 -12.83 29.06
CA GLU A 212 -6.85 -12.93 28.42
C GLU A 212 -6.89 -13.73 27.10
N ALA A 213 -7.73 -14.75 27.02
CA ALA A 213 -7.95 -15.51 25.79
C ALA A 213 -8.56 -14.64 24.67
N ASP A 214 -9.53 -13.78 25.00
CA ASP A 214 -10.15 -12.88 24.02
C ASP A 214 -9.18 -11.76 23.59
N ARG A 215 -8.35 -11.28 24.53
CA ARG A 215 -7.30 -10.29 24.24
C ARG A 215 -6.28 -10.86 23.27
N THR A 216 -5.83 -12.09 23.52
CA THR A 216 -4.88 -12.82 22.66
C THR A 216 -5.46 -13.06 21.27
N GLU A 217 -6.73 -13.51 21.18
CA GLU A 217 -7.38 -13.75 19.88
C GLU A 217 -7.53 -12.45 19.07
N ARG A 218 -7.93 -11.36 19.71
CA ARG A 218 -8.02 -10.03 19.07
C ARG A 218 -6.65 -9.56 18.60
N LEU A 219 -5.60 -9.73 19.40
CA LEU A 219 -4.23 -9.39 19.01
C LEU A 219 -3.78 -10.21 17.77
N ASP A 220 -3.98 -11.53 17.76
CA ASP A 220 -3.65 -12.36 16.58
C ASP A 220 -4.42 -11.90 15.33
N LEU A 221 -5.69 -11.52 15.47
CA LEU A 221 -6.47 -10.96 14.36
C LEU A 221 -5.86 -9.65 13.85
N VAL A 222 -5.52 -8.72 14.74
CA VAL A 222 -4.88 -7.43 14.37
C VAL A 222 -3.52 -7.66 13.71
N LEU A 223 -2.70 -8.60 14.20
CA LEU A 223 -1.42 -8.94 13.57
C LEU A 223 -1.62 -9.51 12.16
N ARG A 224 -2.60 -10.39 11.96
CA ARG A 224 -2.93 -10.93 10.62
C ARG A 224 -3.49 -9.87 9.69
N PHE A 225 -4.34 -8.98 10.18
CA PHE A 225 -4.81 -7.82 9.42
C PHE A 225 -3.64 -7.01 8.86
N GLN A 226 -2.65 -6.70 9.70
CA GLN A 226 -1.44 -5.96 9.32
C GLN A 226 -0.54 -6.73 8.35
N GLN A 227 -0.54 -8.06 8.41
CA GLN A 227 0.14 -8.92 7.43
C GLN A 227 -0.57 -8.94 6.07
N THR A 228 -1.87 -8.68 6.02
CA THR A 228 -2.67 -8.65 4.78
C THR A 228 -2.66 -7.29 4.09
N THR A 229 -2.70 -6.17 4.83
CA THR A 229 -2.75 -4.81 4.21
C THR A 229 -1.53 -4.51 3.34
N GLY A 230 -0.36 -5.03 3.72
CA GLY A 230 0.90 -4.82 3.01
C GLY A 230 0.87 -5.40 1.59
N PRO A 231 0.67 -6.72 1.42
CA PRO A 231 0.55 -7.33 0.10
C PRO A 231 -0.61 -6.78 -0.75
N VAL A 232 -1.77 -6.44 -0.15
CA VAL A 232 -2.86 -5.78 -0.88
C VAL A 232 -2.41 -4.44 -1.43
N THR A 233 -1.66 -3.67 -0.63
CA THR A 233 -1.13 -2.38 -1.08
C THR A 233 -0.07 -2.55 -2.15
N ALA A 234 0.90 -3.46 -2.01
CA ALA A 234 1.91 -3.72 -3.02
C ALA A 234 1.28 -4.11 -4.36
N LYS A 235 0.41 -5.14 -4.37
CA LYS A 235 -0.23 -5.63 -5.60
C LYS A 235 -1.23 -4.63 -6.19
N GLY A 236 -2.02 -3.98 -5.33
CA GLY A 236 -3.08 -3.06 -5.77
C GLY A 236 -2.54 -1.70 -6.20
N TYR A 237 -1.51 -1.20 -5.53
CA TYR A 237 -0.90 0.08 -5.86
C TYR A 237 0.19 -0.10 -6.91
N GLU A 238 1.25 -0.84 -6.61
CA GLU A 238 2.45 -0.90 -7.43
C GLU A 238 2.28 -1.75 -8.68
N ASP A 239 1.66 -2.93 -8.55
CA ASP A 239 1.55 -3.88 -9.66
C ASP A 239 0.27 -3.69 -10.47
N THR A 240 -0.61 -2.78 -10.04
CA THR A 240 -1.89 -2.52 -10.73
C THR A 240 -2.12 -1.03 -10.98
N ALA A 241 -2.25 -0.18 -9.95
CA ALA A 241 -2.59 1.22 -10.15
C ALA A 241 -1.53 2.01 -10.93
N LEU A 242 -0.24 1.74 -10.68
CA LEU A 242 0.88 2.33 -11.43
C LEU A 242 0.90 1.93 -12.92
N TYR A 243 0.20 0.86 -13.30
CA TYR A 243 0.03 0.42 -14.69
C TYR A 243 -1.30 0.86 -15.30
N ARG A 244 -2.07 1.71 -14.61
CA ARG A 244 -3.37 2.23 -15.08
C ARG A 244 -3.37 3.74 -15.27
N TYR A 245 -2.47 4.47 -14.60
CA TYR A 245 -2.41 5.93 -14.63
C TYR A 245 -1.19 6.46 -15.40
N HIS A 246 -1.33 6.64 -16.72
CA HIS A 246 -0.20 6.93 -17.61
C HIS A 246 0.03 8.42 -17.92
N ARG A 247 -0.27 9.33 -16.97
CA ARG A 247 -0.06 10.77 -17.16
C ARG A 247 1.40 11.11 -17.49
N LEU A 248 2.32 10.56 -16.71
CA LEU A 248 3.77 10.60 -16.95
C LEU A 248 4.41 9.41 -16.22
N VAL A 249 4.72 8.35 -16.95
CA VAL A 249 5.06 7.04 -16.34
C VAL A 249 6.40 7.00 -15.60
N SER A 250 7.23 8.04 -15.70
CA SER A 250 8.42 8.18 -14.84
C SER A 250 8.09 8.50 -13.38
N LEU A 251 6.86 8.95 -13.10
CA LEU A 251 6.34 9.10 -11.73
C LEU A 251 5.78 7.76 -11.18
N ASN A 252 5.59 6.76 -12.04
CA ASN A 252 4.98 5.49 -11.67
C ASN A 252 6.05 4.51 -11.23
N GLU A 253 6.52 4.70 -10.00
CA GLU A 253 7.62 3.94 -9.41
C GLU A 253 7.26 3.42 -8.02
N VAL A 254 7.98 2.41 -7.53
CA VAL A 254 7.85 1.86 -6.18
C VAL A 254 8.00 2.98 -5.15
N GLY A 255 7.01 3.12 -4.26
CA GLY A 255 6.92 4.22 -3.29
C GLY A 255 6.58 5.60 -3.87
N GLY A 256 6.36 5.71 -5.18
CA GLY A 256 5.99 6.95 -5.84
C GLY A 256 4.50 7.28 -5.69
N ASP A 257 4.17 8.57 -5.76
CA ASP A 257 2.79 9.06 -5.81
C ASP A 257 2.56 9.85 -7.11
N PRO A 258 2.08 9.18 -8.18
CA PRO A 258 1.77 9.83 -9.46
C PRO A 258 0.74 10.95 -9.39
N SER A 259 -0.03 11.08 -8.31
CA SER A 259 -0.93 12.22 -8.14
C SER A 259 -0.16 13.54 -7.96
N ARG A 260 1.03 13.48 -7.33
CA ARG A 260 1.97 14.60 -7.21
C ARG A 260 2.83 14.70 -8.47
N PHE A 261 2.66 15.79 -9.22
CA PHE A 261 3.43 16.02 -10.45
C PHE A 261 4.76 16.71 -10.12
N GLY A 262 5.79 15.90 -9.85
CA GLY A 262 7.13 16.37 -9.47
C GLY A 262 7.24 16.93 -8.05
N THR A 263 8.45 17.37 -7.71
CA THR A 263 8.83 17.89 -6.38
C THR A 263 9.64 19.17 -6.56
N THR A 264 9.51 20.15 -5.66
CA THR A 264 10.37 21.34 -5.67
C THR A 264 11.77 21.04 -5.14
N VAL A 265 12.75 21.83 -5.58
CA VAL A 265 14.10 21.82 -4.99
C VAL A 265 14.06 22.13 -3.50
N ALA A 266 13.17 23.02 -3.06
CA ALA A 266 12.98 23.34 -1.64
C ALA A 266 12.47 22.15 -0.82
N GLU A 267 11.46 21.42 -1.30
CA GLU A 267 10.98 20.18 -0.66
C GLU A 267 12.07 19.10 -0.63
N PHE A 268 12.86 18.97 -1.70
CA PHE A 268 14.00 18.04 -1.73
C PHE A 268 15.06 18.38 -0.69
N HIS A 269 15.47 19.66 -0.58
CA HIS A 269 16.41 20.08 0.45
C HIS A 269 15.84 19.92 1.87
N ALA A 270 14.58 20.26 2.10
CA ALA A 270 13.93 20.06 3.39
C ALA A 270 13.93 18.57 3.79
N SER A 271 13.66 17.67 2.84
CA SER A 271 13.73 16.22 3.07
C SER A 271 15.15 15.75 3.37
N ASN A 272 16.17 16.27 2.67
CA ASN A 272 17.57 15.94 2.96
C ASN A 272 18.02 16.39 4.35
N VAL A 273 17.56 17.57 4.82
CA VAL A 273 17.80 18.04 6.19
C VAL A 273 17.13 17.12 7.21
N ALA A 274 15.87 16.76 6.99
CA ALA A 274 15.16 15.84 7.88
C ALA A 274 15.85 14.46 7.92
N ARG A 275 16.29 13.95 6.76
CA ARG A 275 17.02 12.69 6.64
C ARG A 275 18.36 12.72 7.36
N GLN A 276 19.11 13.82 7.26
CA GLN A 276 20.38 13.98 7.99
C GLN A 276 20.17 13.90 9.51
N ALA A 277 19.06 14.44 10.00
CA ALA A 277 18.72 14.42 11.43
C ALA A 277 18.22 13.06 11.92
N SER A 278 17.39 12.35 11.13
CA SER A 278 16.72 11.13 11.59
C SER A 278 17.35 9.83 11.13
N SER A 279 17.95 9.81 9.94
CA SER A 279 18.42 8.58 9.28
C SER A 279 19.60 8.86 8.33
N PRO A 280 20.72 9.42 8.85
CA PRO A 280 21.86 9.84 8.02
C PRO A 280 22.56 8.69 7.28
N HIS A 281 22.33 7.44 7.71
CA HIS A 281 22.91 6.24 7.13
C HIS A 281 21.92 5.41 6.30
N ALA A 282 20.72 5.92 6.04
CA ALA A 282 19.78 5.27 5.12
C ALA A 282 20.33 5.29 3.68
N LEU A 283 19.97 4.30 2.84
CA LEU A 283 20.42 4.25 1.44
C LEU A 283 19.74 5.30 0.56
N SER A 284 20.49 5.95 -0.31
CA SER A 284 19.97 6.85 -1.35
C SER A 284 19.88 6.11 -2.68
N ALA A 285 18.81 5.34 -2.87
CA ALA A 285 18.63 4.57 -4.08
C ALA A 285 18.21 5.44 -5.27
N THR A 286 18.68 5.06 -6.46
CA THR A 286 18.24 5.59 -7.75
C THR A 286 17.72 4.47 -8.65
N SER A 287 18.28 3.27 -8.60
CA SER A 287 17.73 2.07 -9.26
C SER A 287 17.89 0.87 -8.34
N THR A 288 16.94 -0.08 -8.40
CA THR A 288 17.01 -1.36 -7.67
C THR A 288 16.60 -2.49 -8.60
N HIS A 289 16.66 -3.74 -8.12
CA HIS A 289 16.15 -4.89 -8.87
C HIS A 289 14.61 -4.90 -8.99
N ASP A 290 13.91 -4.13 -8.15
CA ASP A 290 12.44 -4.05 -8.12
C ASP A 290 11.88 -2.73 -8.67
N THR A 291 12.74 -1.74 -8.97
CA THR A 291 12.27 -0.51 -9.60
C THR A 291 11.56 -0.83 -10.93
N LYS A 292 10.38 -0.24 -11.15
CA LYS A 292 9.59 -0.49 -12.36
C LYS A 292 10.34 -0.05 -13.63
N ARG A 293 11.22 0.95 -13.51
CA ARG A 293 12.11 1.49 -14.56
C ARG A 293 13.48 1.78 -13.96
N SER A 294 14.57 1.73 -14.74
CA SER A 294 15.87 2.25 -14.28
C SER A 294 15.89 3.79 -14.26
N GLU A 295 16.85 4.37 -13.55
CA GLU A 295 17.03 5.83 -13.44
C GLU A 295 17.17 6.52 -14.79
N ASP A 296 17.95 5.97 -15.72
CA ASP A 296 18.13 6.56 -17.06
C ASP A 296 16.84 6.52 -17.89
N VAL A 297 16.04 5.47 -17.74
CA VAL A 297 14.73 5.38 -18.41
C VAL A 297 13.79 6.45 -17.86
N ARG A 298 13.75 6.64 -16.54
CA ARG A 298 12.95 7.72 -15.93
C ARG A 298 13.46 9.10 -16.35
N ALA A 299 14.77 9.33 -16.34
CA ALA A 299 15.38 10.59 -16.75
C ALA A 299 15.00 10.98 -18.18
N ARG A 300 15.05 10.03 -19.13
CA ARG A 300 14.59 10.27 -20.51
C ARG A 300 13.10 10.60 -20.61
N ILE A 301 12.26 9.95 -19.82
CA ILE A 301 10.82 10.19 -19.81
C ILE A 301 10.49 11.53 -19.13
N ASN A 302 11.25 11.97 -18.12
CA ASN A 302 11.06 13.25 -17.45
C ASN A 302 11.12 14.43 -18.43
N VAL A 303 11.98 14.36 -19.45
CA VAL A 303 12.08 15.39 -20.52
C VAL A 303 10.75 15.62 -21.22
N LEU A 304 9.86 14.63 -21.31
CA LEU A 304 8.52 14.81 -21.90
C LEU A 304 7.68 15.86 -21.16
N SER A 305 7.98 16.09 -19.87
CA SER A 305 7.34 17.17 -19.10
C SER A 305 7.77 18.56 -19.57
N GLU A 306 8.98 18.73 -20.13
CA GLU A 306 9.50 20.01 -20.64
C GLU A 306 8.97 20.34 -22.05
N ILE A 307 8.63 19.32 -22.84
CA ILE A 307 8.18 19.46 -24.25
C ILE A 307 6.78 18.88 -24.52
N PRO A 308 5.74 19.22 -23.73
CA PRO A 308 4.41 18.60 -23.84
C PRO A 308 3.75 18.84 -25.21
N GLY A 309 4.04 19.99 -25.85
CA GLY A 309 3.53 20.32 -27.17
C GLY A 309 4.04 19.37 -28.27
N GLU A 310 5.35 19.13 -28.28
CA GLU A 310 6.00 18.20 -29.21
C GLU A 310 5.57 16.76 -28.92
N TRP A 311 5.53 16.38 -27.65
CA TRP A 311 5.05 15.07 -27.22
C TRP A 311 3.65 14.77 -27.76
N ARG A 312 2.70 15.71 -27.57
CA ARG A 312 1.35 15.59 -28.11
C ARG A 312 1.32 15.41 -29.63
N ALA A 313 2.12 16.18 -30.35
CA ALA A 313 2.18 16.11 -31.81
C ALA A 313 2.70 14.75 -32.28
N ARG A 314 3.73 14.21 -31.62
CA ARG A 314 4.31 12.90 -31.92
C ARG A 314 3.34 11.76 -31.61
N VAL A 315 2.66 11.78 -30.47
CA VAL A 315 1.62 10.79 -30.13
C VAL A 315 0.53 10.77 -31.20
N GLY A 316 0.00 11.95 -31.59
CA GLY A 316 -1.02 12.02 -32.64
C GLY A 316 -0.56 11.48 -33.99
N ALA A 317 0.67 11.80 -34.40
CA ALA A 317 1.26 11.27 -35.63
C ALA A 317 1.39 9.73 -35.58
N TRP A 318 1.88 9.17 -34.47
CA TRP A 318 2.02 7.73 -34.31
C TRP A 318 0.67 7.01 -34.24
N GLN A 319 -0.34 7.59 -33.60
CA GLN A 319 -1.70 7.03 -33.62
C GLN A 319 -2.28 6.95 -35.03
N ASN A 320 -2.05 7.99 -35.85
CA ASN A 320 -2.50 8.01 -37.24
C ASN A 320 -1.78 6.95 -38.09
N LEU A 321 -0.45 6.84 -37.96
CA LEU A 321 0.35 5.84 -38.67
C LEU A 321 -0.08 4.41 -38.32
N ASN A 322 -0.38 4.15 -37.05
CA ASN A 322 -0.76 2.83 -36.56
C ASN A 322 -2.26 2.53 -36.64
N ARG A 323 -3.10 3.46 -37.12
CA ARG A 323 -4.57 3.29 -37.16
C ARG A 323 -4.99 2.02 -37.88
N LYS A 324 -4.32 1.68 -39.00
CA LYS A 324 -4.61 0.49 -39.82
C LYS A 324 -4.28 -0.84 -39.13
N HIS A 325 -3.50 -0.82 -38.05
CA HIS A 325 -3.07 -2.01 -37.32
C HIS A 325 -3.94 -2.28 -36.08
N ARG A 326 -4.89 -1.40 -35.75
CA ARG A 326 -5.82 -1.63 -34.64
C ARG A 326 -6.95 -2.55 -35.09
N VAL A 327 -7.27 -3.53 -34.26
CA VAL A 327 -8.38 -4.46 -34.47
C VAL A 327 -9.50 -4.15 -33.49
N VAL A 328 -10.73 -4.59 -33.81
CA VAL A 328 -11.86 -4.50 -32.88
C VAL A 328 -12.05 -5.87 -32.24
N VAL A 329 -11.99 -5.92 -30.91
CA VAL A 329 -12.28 -7.10 -30.10
C VAL A 329 -13.36 -6.69 -29.11
N ASP A 330 -14.46 -7.44 -29.03
CA ASP A 330 -15.62 -7.16 -28.16
C ASP A 330 -16.14 -5.71 -28.24
N GLY A 331 -16.18 -5.16 -29.46
CA GLY A 331 -16.63 -3.79 -29.72
C GLY A 331 -15.63 -2.69 -29.34
N GLN A 332 -14.44 -3.04 -28.86
CA GLN A 332 -13.38 -2.10 -28.46
C GLN A 332 -12.18 -2.17 -29.42
N ALA A 333 -11.62 -1.01 -29.75
CA ALA A 333 -10.42 -0.95 -30.57
C ALA A 333 -9.16 -1.26 -29.74
N VAL A 334 -8.45 -2.33 -30.08
CA VAL A 334 -7.25 -2.82 -29.39
C VAL A 334 -5.99 -2.60 -30.24
N PRO A 335 -4.88 -2.11 -29.64
CA PRO A 335 -4.80 -1.59 -28.28
C PRO A 335 -5.63 -0.31 -28.10
N GLY A 336 -6.23 -0.16 -26.91
CA GLY A 336 -6.96 1.04 -26.51
C GLY A 336 -6.03 2.25 -26.28
N PRO A 337 -6.56 3.46 -26.07
CA PRO A 337 -5.75 4.65 -25.74
C PRO A 337 -5.09 4.57 -24.35
N ASN A 338 -5.59 3.69 -23.48
CA ASN A 338 -5.00 3.37 -22.19
C ASN A 338 -5.06 1.84 -22.00
N PRO A 339 -4.15 1.08 -22.61
CA PRO A 339 -4.18 -0.38 -22.48
C PRO A 339 -4.04 -0.75 -21.01
N ARG A 340 -5.05 -1.43 -20.47
CA ARG A 340 -5.01 -2.03 -19.13
C ARG A 340 -4.35 -3.41 -19.30
N GLY A 341 -3.36 -3.73 -18.47
CA GLY A 341 -2.87 -5.12 -18.40
C GLY A 341 -4.03 -6.06 -18.10
N GLU A 342 -4.01 -7.27 -18.67
CA GLU A 342 -5.12 -8.23 -18.68
C GLU A 342 -5.87 -8.32 -17.34
N GLY A 343 -7.05 -7.73 -17.30
CA GLY A 343 -8.02 -7.78 -16.22
C GLY A 343 -9.36 -7.40 -16.82
N ARG A 344 -10.24 -8.40 -16.98
CA ARG A 344 -11.50 -8.31 -17.74
C ARG A 344 -12.29 -7.05 -17.42
N ASP A 345 -12.75 -6.37 -18.46
CA ASP A 345 -13.53 -5.12 -18.44
C ASP A 345 -14.97 -5.26 -17.87
N GLU A 346 -15.29 -6.33 -17.14
CA GLU A 346 -16.67 -6.62 -16.72
C GLU A 346 -17.18 -5.80 -15.53
N LEU A 347 -16.33 -5.07 -14.80
CA LEU A 347 -16.73 -4.37 -13.56
C LEU A 347 -17.21 -2.91 -13.76
N ASP A 348 -17.18 -2.37 -14.99
CA ASP A 348 -17.54 -0.95 -15.25
C ASP A 348 -18.88 -0.79 -16.01
N GLN A 349 -19.68 -1.85 -16.20
CA GLN A 349 -21.05 -1.65 -16.70
C GLN A 349 -22.00 -1.31 -15.55
N PRO A 350 -22.64 -0.13 -15.54
CA PRO A 350 -23.79 0.09 -14.68
C PRO A 350 -24.87 -0.91 -15.13
N HIS A 351 -25.26 -1.82 -14.25
CA HIS A 351 -26.49 -2.60 -14.42
C HIS A 351 -27.66 -1.62 -14.52
N HIS A 352 -27.95 -1.17 -15.74
CA HIS A 352 -29.24 -0.59 -16.06
C HIS A 352 -30.27 -1.69 -15.84
N SER A 353 -31.01 -1.54 -14.75
CA SER A 353 -32.37 -1.99 -14.54
C SER A 353 -33.05 -2.50 -15.82
N LEU A 354 -33.29 -3.80 -15.88
CA LEU A 354 -34.35 -4.36 -16.70
C LEU A 354 -35.45 -4.85 -15.75
N ARG A 355 -36.66 -4.54 -16.21
CA ARG A 355 -37.98 -4.62 -15.58
C ARG A 355 -38.31 -5.93 -14.87
#